data_AF-A0A8J7EP05-F1
#
_entry.id   AF-A0A8J7EP05-F1
#
_cell.length_a   1.000
_cell.length_b   1.000
_cell.length_c   1.000
_cell.angle_alpha   90.00
_cell.angle_beta   90.00
_cell.angle_gamma   90.00
#
_symmetry.space_group_name_H-M   'P 1'
#
loop_
_entity.id
_entity.type
_entity.pdbx_description
1 polymer ?
#
loop_
_entity_poly.entity_id
_entity_poly.type
_entity_poly.pdbx_seq_one_letter_code
_entity_poly.pdbx_strand_id
1 'polypeptide(L)'
;MRVTVSDAIAVGPTTQFGEIFTLADAGAGATGLSDRGTINISPDDFNPERIQIQLDADLLPGFSAAVNVGDRLGDVTGVVSYSFGNYEVLATEAFTPVSGGLEPEDSSLLPTDNQITVATYNVLNLDPKVEDLSLVNNNNSNEVDDDLGSGQFDAIALHIANNLNLPDIIALQEVQDNNGAEITDVTAADETLQLLVDEIAEISDANYAFIDNPFIGNETSGGQPGGNIRTAFLYNPARVELVEGSVQTLTDPVDQQTNPDSPFFESRLPLVATFRFNGEEITLVNNHFSSKGGSSPLFGQIQPAVERQNDPLVNGGVDQRLAQAEAVKGFVDGILAGNANANVVVLGDLNEFEFISPLETLSQSLVNLTETLPENERYSYIFEGNSQSLDHILVSDALASTAEFDAVHVNSEFAAPASDHDPLLARLTLSTANGGDPDTVNVIVGDDTDNIIEGTAGNDLIAGELGNDVINGGDGDDVIRGDRNVLPPDGSDGGDDILLGGAGNDIIGGKGGNDQLFGEAGDDELWGDAGDDLLRGGLGNDGLIGDSYSADFPAIGGSDTFVLAPGEGTDTIFDFEISRDLIGLADGLSFNQLIVTQSGNNAVIGFNDETLAIVNGVAASSLSESRFTLV
;
A
#
# COMPACT_ATOMS: atom_id res chain seq x y z
N MET A 1 29.09 -44.13 6.81
CA MET A 1 30.48 -43.68 6.59
C MET A 1 30.80 -42.65 7.68
N ARG A 2 31.96 -42.70 8.36
CA ARG A 2 32.31 -41.65 9.34
C ARG A 2 32.93 -40.46 8.60
N VAL A 3 32.42 -39.26 8.86
CA VAL A 3 32.83 -38.00 8.22
C VAL A 3 33.00 -36.91 9.28
N THR A 4 33.71 -35.85 8.90
CA THR A 4 33.79 -34.61 9.67
C THR A 4 33.34 -33.47 8.76
N VAL A 5 32.36 -32.70 9.24
CA VAL A 5 31.99 -31.39 8.67
C VAL A 5 32.90 -30.39 9.36
N SER A 6 33.87 -29.85 8.63
CA SER A 6 34.88 -28.95 9.19
C SER A 6 34.30 -27.54 9.34
N ASP A 7 34.65 -26.83 10.42
CA ASP A 7 34.21 -25.45 10.70
C ASP A 7 32.74 -25.16 10.31
N ALA A 8 31.83 -26.01 10.79
CA ALA A 8 30.42 -25.96 10.43
C ALA A 8 29.77 -24.67 10.96
N ILE A 9 29.02 -23.99 10.10
CA ILE A 9 28.22 -22.79 10.44
C ILE A 9 26.75 -23.09 10.21
N ALA A 10 25.90 -22.70 11.17
CA ALA A 10 24.45 -22.88 11.08
C ALA A 10 23.85 -21.91 10.06
N VAL A 11 22.96 -22.44 9.21
CA VAL A 11 22.18 -21.66 8.22
C VAL A 11 20.67 -21.66 8.51
N GLY A 12 20.30 -22.30 9.62
CA GLY A 12 18.94 -22.29 10.17
C GLY A 12 19.00 -22.61 11.66
N PRO A 13 17.95 -22.22 12.42
CA PRO A 13 17.88 -22.53 13.84
C PRO A 13 17.76 -24.02 14.10
N THR A 14 18.04 -24.44 15.34
CA THR A 14 17.81 -25.84 15.74
C THR A 14 16.32 -26.18 15.71
N THR A 15 15.93 -27.25 15.02
CA THR A 15 14.53 -27.68 14.97
C THR A 15 14.12 -28.40 16.26
N GLN A 16 12.81 -28.53 16.50
CA GLN A 16 12.28 -29.34 17.60
C GLN A 16 12.72 -30.82 17.57
N PHE A 17 13.20 -31.32 16.43
CA PHE A 17 13.71 -32.69 16.26
C PHE A 17 15.23 -32.79 16.48
N GLY A 18 15.88 -31.71 16.91
CA GLY A 18 17.33 -31.67 17.14
C GLY A 18 18.15 -31.67 15.84
N GLU A 19 17.57 -31.18 14.75
CA GLU A 19 18.25 -31.01 13.47
C GLU A 19 18.91 -29.63 13.43
N ILE A 20 20.15 -29.58 12.92
CA ILE A 20 20.86 -28.33 12.68
C ILE A 20 21.37 -28.34 11.25
N PHE A 21 20.88 -27.43 10.42
CA PHE A 21 21.31 -27.31 9.05
C PHE A 21 22.54 -26.39 8.96
N THR A 22 23.55 -26.84 8.24
CA THR A 22 24.87 -26.20 8.24
C THR A 22 25.50 -26.14 6.86
N LEU A 23 26.49 -25.27 6.73
CA LEU A 23 27.49 -25.32 5.67
C LEU A 23 28.85 -25.75 6.25
N ALA A 24 29.63 -26.48 5.48
CA ALA A 24 31.02 -26.80 5.80
C ALA A 24 31.96 -25.62 5.52
N ASP A 25 33.15 -25.65 6.11
CA ASP A 25 34.24 -24.71 5.84
C ASP A 25 33.82 -23.24 5.96
N ALA A 26 32.98 -22.92 6.97
CA ALA A 26 32.37 -21.61 7.19
C ALA A 26 31.61 -21.03 5.98
N GLY A 27 31.00 -21.89 5.16
CA GLY A 27 30.24 -21.48 3.97
C GLY A 27 31.11 -21.23 2.74
N ALA A 28 32.40 -21.61 2.76
CA ALA A 28 33.28 -21.40 1.63
C ALA A 28 32.78 -22.11 0.36
N GLY A 29 32.36 -21.32 -0.63
CA GLY A 29 31.88 -21.81 -1.93
C GLY A 29 30.39 -22.12 -1.99
N ALA A 30 29.63 -21.83 -0.91
CA ALA A 30 28.18 -21.83 -0.96
C ALA A 30 27.66 -20.68 -1.83
N THR A 31 26.53 -20.92 -2.49
CA THR A 31 25.75 -19.90 -3.20
C THR A 31 24.58 -19.44 -2.33
N GLY A 32 23.94 -18.31 -2.68
CA GLY A 32 22.76 -17.83 -1.95
C GLY A 32 22.97 -17.33 -0.51
N LEU A 33 24.22 -17.24 -0.02
CA LEU A 33 24.50 -16.81 1.35
C LEU A 33 24.09 -15.35 1.58
N SER A 34 23.22 -15.11 2.57
CA SER A 34 22.81 -13.76 3.00
C SER A 34 23.88 -13.09 3.86
N ASP A 35 23.77 -11.77 4.05
CA ASP A 35 24.63 -11.06 5.00
C ASP A 35 24.40 -11.52 6.45
N ARG A 36 23.23 -12.11 6.73
CA ARG A 36 22.82 -12.66 8.04
C ARG A 36 23.26 -14.11 8.25
N GLY A 37 23.75 -14.79 7.21
CA GLY A 37 24.31 -16.13 7.28
C GLY A 37 23.34 -17.27 6.94
N THR A 38 22.15 -16.93 6.43
CA THR A 38 21.20 -17.90 5.85
C THR A 38 21.61 -18.25 4.42
N ILE A 39 20.95 -19.24 3.80
CA ILE A 39 21.12 -19.56 2.37
C ILE A 39 19.78 -19.56 1.66
N ASN A 40 19.59 -18.61 0.74
CA ASN A 40 18.33 -18.46 0.02
C ASN A 40 18.22 -19.47 -1.12
N ILE A 41 17.00 -19.94 -1.39
CA ILE A 41 16.72 -20.69 -2.61
C ILE A 41 16.61 -19.76 -3.81
N SER A 42 16.83 -20.29 -5.01
CA SER A 42 16.63 -19.59 -6.27
C SER A 42 16.04 -20.54 -7.32
N PRO A 43 15.61 -20.04 -8.49
CA PRO A 43 15.00 -20.88 -9.53
C PRO A 43 15.85 -22.10 -9.94
N ASP A 44 17.17 -21.98 -9.86
CA ASP A 44 18.12 -23.01 -10.29
C ASP A 44 18.93 -23.62 -9.12
N ASP A 45 18.73 -23.16 -7.88
CA ASP A 45 19.52 -23.58 -6.71
C ASP A 45 18.66 -23.76 -5.45
N PHE A 46 18.65 -24.99 -4.94
CA PHE A 46 17.97 -25.37 -3.68
C PHE A 46 19.00 -25.88 -2.67
N ASN A 47 20.19 -25.26 -2.68
CA ASN A 47 21.27 -25.44 -1.73
C ASN A 47 21.71 -26.89 -1.50
N PRO A 48 22.09 -27.65 -2.56
CA PRO A 48 22.52 -29.04 -2.43
C PRO A 48 23.78 -29.22 -1.57
N GLU A 49 24.55 -28.16 -1.30
CA GLU A 49 25.71 -28.13 -0.42
C GLU A 49 25.38 -28.16 1.08
N ARG A 50 24.12 -27.91 1.45
CA ARG A 50 23.68 -27.89 2.84
C ARG A 50 23.81 -29.26 3.48
N ILE A 51 24.30 -29.30 4.70
CA ILE A 51 24.47 -30.53 5.49
C ILE A 51 23.60 -30.47 6.74
N GLN A 52 22.69 -31.43 6.89
CA GLN A 52 21.95 -31.65 8.13
C GLN A 52 22.84 -32.36 9.15
N ILE A 53 23.04 -31.74 10.30
CA ILE A 53 23.58 -32.38 11.50
C ILE A 53 22.39 -32.87 12.33
N GLN A 54 22.35 -34.17 12.60
CA GLN A 54 21.33 -34.77 13.45
C GLN A 54 21.89 -35.02 14.84
N LEU A 55 21.21 -34.48 15.85
CA LEU A 55 21.44 -34.85 17.24
C LEU A 55 20.55 -36.05 17.59
N ASP A 56 21.18 -37.17 17.90
CA ASP A 56 20.50 -38.43 18.20
C ASP A 56 20.78 -38.83 19.65
N ALA A 57 19.71 -39.02 20.43
CA ALA A 57 19.81 -39.31 21.86
C ALA A 57 20.38 -40.70 22.18
N ASP A 58 20.33 -41.66 21.24
CA ASP A 58 20.94 -42.98 21.41
C ASP A 58 22.46 -42.91 21.17
N LEU A 59 22.92 -42.04 20.27
CA LEU A 59 24.35 -41.83 19.97
C LEU A 59 25.02 -40.86 20.93
N LEU A 60 24.34 -39.77 21.31
CA LEU A 60 24.80 -38.74 22.22
C LEU A 60 23.80 -38.49 23.36
N PRO A 61 23.66 -39.42 24.31
CA PRO A 61 22.67 -39.31 25.38
C PRO A 61 22.85 -38.04 26.22
N GLY A 62 21.80 -37.23 26.29
CA GLY A 62 21.74 -35.99 27.08
C GLY A 62 22.50 -34.80 26.48
N PHE A 63 23.01 -34.92 25.26
CA PHE A 63 23.54 -33.78 24.52
C PHE A 63 22.43 -33.11 23.72
N SER A 64 22.35 -31.79 23.82
CA SER A 64 21.56 -30.93 22.96
C SER A 64 22.37 -29.67 22.68
N ALA A 65 22.05 -29.02 21.57
CA ALA A 65 22.55 -27.71 21.21
C ALA A 65 21.38 -26.92 20.66
N ALA A 66 21.20 -25.69 21.12
CA ALA A 66 20.33 -24.72 20.50
C ALA A 66 21.24 -23.70 19.81
N VAL A 67 21.01 -23.46 18.52
CA VAL A 67 21.76 -22.52 17.70
C VAL A 67 20.81 -21.66 16.90
N ASN A 68 21.22 -20.42 16.66
CA ASN A 68 20.61 -19.52 15.68
C ASN A 68 21.42 -19.57 14.38
N VAL A 69 20.91 -18.95 13.32
CA VAL A 69 21.67 -18.71 12.10
C VAL A 69 23.00 -18.01 12.42
N GLY A 70 24.07 -18.40 11.71
CA GLY A 70 25.40 -17.82 11.85
C GLY A 70 26.24 -18.37 13.01
N ASP A 71 25.64 -19.14 13.93
CA ASP A 71 26.38 -19.79 15.00
C ASP A 71 27.38 -20.83 14.45
N ARG A 72 28.57 -20.88 15.06
CA ARG A 72 29.65 -21.79 14.66
C ARG A 72 29.68 -23.02 15.55
N LEU A 73 29.55 -24.20 14.95
CA LEU A 73 29.62 -25.47 15.65
C LEU A 73 31.08 -25.98 15.74
N GLY A 74 31.97 -25.48 14.87
CA GLY A 74 33.32 -26.02 14.71
C GLY A 74 33.30 -27.34 13.95
N ASP A 75 34.27 -28.22 14.22
CA ASP A 75 34.33 -29.53 13.55
C ASP A 75 33.29 -30.49 14.15
N VAL A 76 32.33 -30.93 13.32
CA VAL A 76 31.30 -31.90 13.71
C VAL A 76 31.61 -33.25 13.08
N THR A 77 31.89 -34.25 13.93
CA THR A 77 32.22 -35.61 13.46
C THR A 77 31.07 -36.57 13.72
N GLY A 78 30.65 -37.28 12.67
CA GLY A 78 29.48 -38.14 12.73
C GLY A 78 29.46 -39.24 11.68
N VAL A 79 28.34 -39.96 11.62
CA VAL A 79 28.10 -41.01 10.63
C VAL A 79 27.04 -40.54 9.64
N VAL A 80 27.37 -40.60 8.35
CA VAL A 80 26.40 -40.31 7.28
C VAL A 80 25.24 -41.30 7.33
N SER A 81 24.03 -40.75 7.33
CA SER A 81 22.73 -41.43 7.27
C SER A 81 21.85 -40.77 6.20
N TYR A 82 20.66 -41.31 6.02
CA TYR A 82 19.62 -40.76 5.16
C TYR A 82 18.26 -41.05 5.79
N SER A 83 17.51 -40.01 6.08
CA SER A 83 16.21 -40.07 6.73
C SER A 83 15.31 -38.97 6.20
N PHE A 84 13.99 -39.22 6.14
CA PHE A 84 12.97 -38.26 5.69
C PHE A 84 13.23 -37.49 4.38
N GLY A 85 14.08 -38.02 3.49
CA GLY A 85 14.40 -37.34 2.24
C GLY A 85 15.58 -36.37 2.33
N ASN A 86 16.40 -36.48 3.37
CA ASN A 86 17.63 -35.73 3.57
C ASN A 86 18.83 -36.64 3.83
N TYR A 87 20.00 -36.23 3.32
CA TYR A 87 21.27 -36.77 3.77
C TYR A 87 21.69 -36.05 5.05
N GLU A 88 22.03 -36.81 6.08
CA GLU A 88 22.32 -36.27 7.41
C GLU A 88 23.64 -36.83 7.95
N VAL A 89 24.27 -36.09 8.86
CA VAL A 89 25.41 -36.53 9.65
C VAL A 89 24.94 -36.71 11.09
N LEU A 90 24.77 -37.96 11.51
CA LEU A 90 24.46 -38.30 12.90
C LEU A 90 25.67 -37.99 13.78
N ALA A 91 25.60 -36.93 14.59
CA ALA A 91 26.72 -36.51 15.42
C ALA A 91 27.12 -37.62 16.40
N THR A 92 28.42 -37.90 16.50
CA THR A 92 28.97 -38.93 17.42
C THR A 92 29.83 -38.36 18.53
N GLU A 93 30.07 -37.06 18.50
CA GLU A 93 30.88 -36.32 19.47
C GLU A 93 30.13 -35.03 19.82
N ALA A 94 30.10 -34.69 21.12
CA ALA A 94 29.53 -33.44 21.58
C ALA A 94 30.41 -32.25 21.15
N PHE A 95 29.77 -31.14 20.82
CA PHE A 95 30.41 -29.87 20.45
C PHE A 95 29.85 -28.73 21.31
N THR A 96 30.44 -27.55 21.17
CA THR A 96 29.97 -26.35 21.88
C THR A 96 29.80 -25.24 20.86
N PRO A 97 28.56 -24.90 20.47
CA PRO A 97 28.31 -23.79 19.57
C PRO A 97 28.90 -22.48 20.12
N VAL A 98 29.44 -21.68 19.21
CA VAL A 98 29.88 -20.31 19.48
C VAL A 98 28.94 -19.38 18.76
N SER A 99 28.33 -18.46 19.49
CA SER A 99 27.33 -17.55 18.93
C SER A 99 27.91 -16.69 17.80
N GLY A 100 27.15 -16.54 16.72
CA GLY A 100 27.42 -15.61 15.63
C GLY A 100 27.13 -14.14 15.99
N GLY A 101 26.41 -13.90 17.08
CA GLY A 101 25.99 -12.55 17.51
C GLY A 101 24.83 -11.98 16.67
N LEU A 102 23.97 -12.86 16.16
CA LEU A 102 22.75 -12.47 15.44
C LEU A 102 21.78 -11.79 16.41
N GLU A 103 21.21 -10.66 15.98
CA GLU A 103 20.20 -9.91 16.72
C GLU A 103 18.97 -9.67 15.80
N PRO A 104 17.76 -9.55 16.36
CA PRO A 104 16.57 -9.18 15.60
C PRO A 104 16.78 -7.86 14.85
N GLU A 105 16.24 -7.77 13.65
CA GLU A 105 16.34 -6.57 12.81
C GLU A 105 15.36 -5.47 13.22
N ASP A 106 15.80 -4.22 13.15
CA ASP A 106 14.93 -3.05 13.23
C ASP A 106 14.81 -2.45 11.82
N SER A 107 13.59 -2.35 11.30
CA SER A 107 13.36 -1.70 10.02
C SER A 107 13.74 -0.22 10.07
N SER A 108 14.27 0.30 8.97
CA SER A 108 14.49 1.74 8.80
C SER A 108 13.27 2.48 8.27
N LEU A 109 12.21 1.76 7.87
CA LEU A 109 10.99 2.34 7.33
C LEU A 109 10.12 2.89 8.47
N LEU A 110 9.75 4.15 8.33
CA LEU A 110 8.91 4.88 9.28
C LEU A 110 7.68 5.45 8.55
N PRO A 111 6.49 5.46 9.17
CA PRO A 111 5.37 6.24 8.66
C PRO A 111 5.74 7.72 8.59
N THR A 112 5.26 8.42 7.56
CA THR A 112 5.44 9.87 7.39
C THR A 112 4.10 10.54 7.14
N ASP A 113 4.03 11.87 7.17
CA ASP A 113 2.76 12.57 6.93
C ASP A 113 2.19 12.31 5.53
N ASN A 114 3.04 11.99 4.53
CA ASN A 114 2.63 11.77 3.14
C ASN A 114 2.78 10.32 2.66
N GLN A 115 3.28 9.42 3.51
CA GLN A 115 3.47 8.01 3.15
C GLN A 115 2.86 7.11 4.21
N ILE A 116 2.17 6.09 3.73
CA ILE A 116 1.56 5.05 4.56
C ILE A 116 2.50 3.86 4.68
N THR A 117 2.52 3.23 5.85
CA THR A 117 3.21 1.96 6.08
C THR A 117 2.22 0.80 6.18
N VAL A 118 2.47 -0.26 5.42
CA VAL A 118 1.64 -1.46 5.36
C VAL A 118 2.52 -2.67 5.63
N ALA A 119 2.17 -3.44 6.66
CA ALA A 119 2.86 -4.67 7.02
C ALA A 119 2.01 -5.92 6.74
N THR A 120 2.66 -7.06 6.56
CA THR A 120 2.02 -8.38 6.68
C THR A 120 2.77 -9.25 7.67
N TYR A 121 2.04 -10.03 8.47
CA TYR A 121 2.64 -10.86 9.51
C TYR A 121 1.77 -12.10 9.82
N ASN A 122 2.28 -13.29 9.49
CA ASN A 122 1.75 -14.55 10.01
C ASN A 122 2.16 -14.71 11.48
N VAL A 123 1.17 -14.79 12.38
CA VAL A 123 1.38 -14.80 13.83
C VAL A 123 1.38 -16.19 14.48
N LEU A 124 1.41 -17.26 13.67
CA LEU A 124 1.52 -18.65 14.12
C LEU A 124 0.44 -19.05 15.13
N ASN A 125 -0.75 -19.35 14.62
CA ASN A 125 -1.94 -19.82 15.33
C ASN A 125 -2.39 -19.03 16.57
N LEU A 126 -1.96 -17.78 16.71
CA LEU A 126 -2.13 -16.96 17.91
C LEU A 126 -3.53 -17.01 18.54
N ASP A 127 -3.58 -17.38 19.82
CA ASP A 127 -4.79 -17.35 20.65
C ASP A 127 -4.51 -17.15 22.16
N PRO A 128 -5.43 -16.58 22.96
CA PRO A 128 -5.17 -16.23 24.36
C PRO A 128 -5.32 -17.42 25.33
N LYS A 129 -5.63 -18.61 24.82
CA LYS A 129 -6.08 -19.77 25.60
C LYS A 129 -4.91 -20.73 25.84
N VAL A 130 -5.13 -21.56 26.85
CA VAL A 130 -4.41 -22.81 27.03
C VAL A 130 -5.48 -23.88 26.94
N GLU A 131 -5.42 -24.69 25.89
CA GLU A 131 -6.50 -25.56 25.45
C GLU A 131 -6.70 -26.70 26.46
N ASP A 132 -7.94 -27.07 26.70
CA ASP A 132 -8.23 -28.32 27.39
C ASP A 132 -7.86 -29.51 26.49
N LEU A 133 -6.89 -30.33 26.93
CA LEU A 133 -6.47 -31.56 26.25
C LEU A 133 -7.64 -32.49 25.86
N SER A 134 -8.77 -32.44 26.57
CA SER A 134 -9.96 -33.23 26.25
C SER A 134 -10.85 -32.66 25.14
N LEU A 135 -10.60 -31.43 24.74
CA LEU A 135 -11.33 -30.69 23.70
C LEU A 135 -10.52 -30.51 22.41
N VAL A 136 -9.22 -30.80 22.41
CA VAL A 136 -8.40 -30.79 21.20
C VAL A 136 -8.45 -32.12 20.44
N ASN A 137 -8.12 -32.08 19.16
CA ASN A 137 -8.21 -33.22 18.27
C ASN A 137 -7.43 -34.45 18.80
N ASN A 138 -8.12 -35.59 18.90
CA ASN A 138 -7.58 -36.86 19.39
C ASN A 138 -6.96 -36.85 20.81
N ASN A 139 -7.21 -35.81 21.63
CA ASN A 139 -6.45 -35.55 22.86
C ASN A 139 -4.93 -35.50 22.62
N ASN A 140 -4.51 -34.92 21.50
CA ASN A 140 -3.11 -34.77 21.15
C ASN A 140 -2.51 -33.58 21.92
N SER A 141 -1.51 -33.84 22.76
CA SER A 141 -0.87 -32.78 23.56
C SER A 141 -0.05 -31.79 22.73
N ASN A 142 0.19 -32.09 21.45
CA ASN A 142 0.87 -31.16 20.55
C ASN A 142 -0.09 -30.11 19.94
N GLU A 143 -1.40 -30.24 20.18
CA GLU A 143 -2.42 -29.26 19.77
C GLU A 143 -2.82 -28.35 20.95
N VAL A 144 -2.05 -28.39 22.04
CA VAL A 144 -2.26 -27.52 23.21
C VAL A 144 -1.09 -26.55 23.25
N ASP A 145 -1.40 -25.29 23.06
CA ASP A 145 -0.52 -24.13 23.08
C ASP A 145 -0.68 -23.37 24.41
N ASP A 146 0.23 -22.43 24.66
CA ASP A 146 0.10 -21.45 25.74
C ASP A 146 0.80 -20.18 25.26
N ASP A 147 0.21 -19.51 24.28
CA ASP A 147 0.82 -18.36 23.59
C ASP A 147 1.03 -17.20 24.56
N LEU A 148 0.11 -17.04 25.52
CA LEU A 148 0.24 -16.06 26.59
C LEU A 148 1.38 -16.43 27.56
N GLY A 149 1.44 -17.67 28.03
CA GLY A 149 2.46 -18.13 28.98
C GLY A 149 3.85 -18.30 28.37
N SER A 150 3.94 -18.53 27.06
CA SER A 150 5.18 -18.59 26.29
C SER A 150 5.77 -17.20 26.01
N GLY A 151 4.94 -16.15 26.09
CA GLY A 151 5.32 -14.77 25.79
C GLY A 151 5.24 -14.42 24.30
N GLN A 152 4.47 -15.18 23.52
CA GLN A 152 4.32 -14.95 22.08
C GLN A 152 3.63 -13.61 21.78
N PHE A 153 2.56 -13.27 22.52
CA PHE A 153 1.90 -11.97 22.43
C PHE A 153 2.87 -10.81 22.70
N ASP A 154 3.62 -10.87 23.81
CA ASP A 154 4.60 -9.86 24.18
C ASP A 154 5.65 -9.65 23.07
N ALA A 155 6.12 -10.76 22.48
CA ALA A 155 7.14 -10.71 21.43
C ALA A 155 6.60 -10.15 20.11
N ILE A 156 5.41 -10.56 19.68
CA ILE A 156 4.75 -10.01 18.48
C ILE A 156 4.44 -8.52 18.68
N ALA A 157 3.93 -8.13 19.85
CA ALA A 157 3.68 -6.74 20.19
C ALA A 157 4.98 -5.91 20.16
N LEU A 158 6.09 -6.45 20.65
CA LEU A 158 7.41 -5.82 20.57
C LEU A 158 7.87 -5.66 19.12
N HIS A 159 7.71 -6.69 18.29
CA HIS A 159 8.05 -6.61 16.87
C HIS A 159 7.25 -5.50 16.17
N ILE A 160 5.95 -5.42 16.41
CA ILE A 160 5.08 -4.38 15.83
C ILE A 160 5.48 -2.99 16.33
N ALA A 161 5.69 -2.84 17.64
CA ALA A 161 5.95 -1.54 18.25
C ALA A 161 7.35 -0.98 17.91
N ASN A 162 8.37 -1.84 17.92
CA ASN A 162 9.76 -1.41 17.79
C ASN A 162 10.37 -1.80 16.44
N ASN A 163 10.38 -3.10 16.12
CA ASN A 163 11.10 -3.59 14.93
C ASN A 163 10.44 -3.13 13.61
N LEU A 164 9.11 -3.03 13.59
CA LEU A 164 8.32 -2.55 12.44
C LEU A 164 7.96 -1.06 12.52
N ASN A 165 8.33 -0.37 13.60
CA ASN A 165 8.03 1.03 13.86
C ASN A 165 6.54 1.43 13.74
N LEU A 166 5.63 0.65 14.33
CA LEU A 166 4.18 0.94 14.39
C LEU A 166 3.56 1.20 13.00
N PRO A 167 3.47 0.18 12.12
CA PRO A 167 2.88 0.33 10.79
C PRO A 167 1.46 0.88 10.83
N ASP A 168 1.07 1.69 9.85
CA ASP A 168 -0.27 2.27 9.78
C ASP A 168 -1.36 1.21 9.61
N ILE A 169 -1.08 0.15 8.83
CA ILE A 169 -1.94 -1.01 8.63
C ILE A 169 -1.09 -2.28 8.73
N ILE A 170 -1.60 -3.31 9.41
CA ILE A 170 -0.95 -4.61 9.56
C ILE A 170 -1.94 -5.70 9.14
N ALA A 171 -1.61 -6.43 8.08
CA ALA A 171 -2.33 -7.62 7.64
C ALA A 171 -1.84 -8.84 8.41
N LEU A 172 -2.67 -9.39 9.30
CA LEU A 172 -2.35 -10.58 10.08
C LEU A 172 -2.89 -11.84 9.39
N GLN A 173 -2.12 -12.92 9.49
CA GLN A 173 -2.53 -14.29 9.15
C GLN A 173 -2.37 -15.18 10.39
N GLU A 174 -3.09 -16.30 10.44
CA GLU A 174 -3.04 -17.24 11.58
C GLU A 174 -3.59 -16.69 12.90
N VAL A 175 -4.57 -15.79 12.82
CA VAL A 175 -5.36 -15.42 14.00
C VAL A 175 -6.41 -16.50 14.27
N GLN A 176 -6.39 -17.07 15.47
CA GLN A 176 -7.33 -18.11 15.88
C GLN A 176 -8.51 -17.60 16.69
N ASP A 177 -9.43 -18.51 17.01
CA ASP A 177 -10.58 -18.25 17.87
C ASP A 177 -10.14 -17.86 19.28
N ASN A 178 -11.02 -17.22 20.05
CA ASN A 178 -10.78 -16.84 21.44
C ASN A 178 -10.44 -18.04 22.36
N ASN A 179 -10.60 -19.26 21.87
CA ASN A 179 -10.31 -20.50 22.57
C ASN A 179 -9.41 -21.46 21.77
N GLY A 180 -8.65 -20.93 20.81
CA GLY A 180 -7.64 -21.68 20.08
C GLY A 180 -8.19 -22.90 19.36
N ALA A 181 -7.49 -24.02 19.51
CA ALA A 181 -7.83 -25.29 18.87
C ALA A 181 -8.91 -26.14 19.57
N GLU A 182 -9.60 -25.62 20.59
CA GLU A 182 -10.66 -26.36 21.27
C GLU A 182 -11.87 -26.60 20.34
N ILE A 183 -12.20 -27.88 20.10
CA ILE A 183 -13.35 -28.32 19.27
C ILE A 183 -14.67 -27.93 19.94
N THR A 184 -15.17 -26.75 19.59
CA THR A 184 -16.37 -26.12 20.16
C THR A 184 -17.15 -25.37 19.08
N ASP A 185 -18.20 -24.62 19.46
CA ASP A 185 -18.95 -23.75 18.54
C ASP A 185 -18.43 -22.29 18.55
N VAL A 186 -17.28 -22.02 19.18
CA VAL A 186 -16.69 -20.67 19.23
C VAL A 186 -15.98 -20.39 17.91
N THR A 187 -16.33 -19.27 17.28
CA THR A 187 -15.71 -18.81 16.03
C THR A 187 -15.23 -17.36 16.10
N ALA A 188 -15.33 -16.70 17.27
CA ALA A 188 -14.95 -15.29 17.42
C ALA A 188 -13.46 -15.18 17.75
N ALA A 189 -12.79 -14.13 17.27
CA ALA A 189 -11.37 -13.84 17.52
C ALA A 189 -11.15 -12.43 18.12
N ASP A 190 -12.21 -11.80 18.63
CA ASP A 190 -12.17 -10.45 19.17
C ASP A 190 -11.36 -10.35 20.47
N GLU A 191 -11.35 -11.38 21.32
CA GLU A 191 -10.52 -11.40 22.52
C GLU A 191 -9.04 -11.61 22.15
N THR A 192 -8.75 -12.48 21.18
CA THR A 192 -7.41 -12.68 20.62
C THR A 192 -6.81 -11.37 20.08
N LEU A 193 -7.55 -10.69 19.21
CA LEU A 193 -7.09 -9.44 18.58
C LEU A 193 -7.01 -8.28 19.58
N GLN A 194 -7.98 -8.18 20.50
CA GLN A 194 -7.95 -7.13 21.53
C GLN A 194 -6.75 -7.30 22.46
N LEU A 195 -6.39 -8.53 22.83
CA LEU A 195 -5.21 -8.78 23.65
C LEU A 195 -3.92 -8.30 22.96
N LEU A 196 -3.74 -8.62 21.67
CA LEU A 196 -2.57 -8.15 20.92
C LEU A 196 -2.54 -6.62 20.82
N VAL A 197 -3.69 -5.97 20.58
CA VAL A 197 -3.79 -4.50 20.58
C VAL A 197 -3.43 -3.90 21.93
N ASP A 198 -3.89 -4.51 23.03
CA ASP A 198 -3.59 -4.05 24.39
C ASP A 198 -2.08 -4.15 24.67
N GLU A 199 -1.43 -5.26 24.31
CA GLU A 199 0.02 -5.42 24.47
C GLU A 199 0.84 -4.42 23.64
N ILE A 200 0.42 -4.12 22.40
CA ILE A 200 1.05 -3.07 21.58
C ILE A 200 0.90 -1.70 22.26
N ALA A 201 -0.29 -1.41 22.81
CA ALA A 201 -0.57 -0.16 23.49
C ALA A 201 0.24 -0.01 24.78
N GLU A 202 0.49 -1.10 25.53
CA GLU A 202 1.34 -1.08 26.72
C GLU A 202 2.79 -0.68 26.42
N ILE A 203 3.30 -1.02 25.23
CA ILE A 203 4.67 -0.69 24.80
C ILE A 203 4.78 0.73 24.24
N SER A 204 3.77 1.17 23.47
CA SER A 204 3.90 2.30 22.55
C SER A 204 2.90 3.45 22.75
N ASP A 205 1.88 3.27 23.60
CA ASP A 205 0.67 4.12 23.70
C ASP A 205 -0.18 4.19 22.39
N ALA A 206 0.15 3.42 21.35
CA ALA A 206 -0.61 3.37 20.11
C ALA A 206 -1.92 2.60 20.29
N ASN A 207 -3.03 3.15 19.80
CA ASN A 207 -4.35 2.54 19.94
C ASN A 207 -4.82 2.03 18.58
N TYR A 208 -4.45 0.81 18.24
CA TYR A 208 -4.92 0.15 17.03
C TYR A 208 -6.41 -0.20 17.14
N ALA A 209 -7.10 -0.15 16.01
CA ALA A 209 -8.40 -0.78 15.81
C ALA A 209 -8.19 -2.05 14.96
N PHE A 210 -9.16 -2.96 14.98
CA PHE A 210 -9.07 -4.20 14.22
C PHE A 210 -10.36 -4.55 13.48
N ILE A 211 -10.20 -5.31 12.40
CA ILE A 211 -11.25 -6.07 11.72
C ILE A 211 -10.70 -7.46 11.42
N ASP A 212 -11.50 -8.50 11.62
CA ASP A 212 -11.16 -9.87 11.21
C ASP A 212 -12.00 -10.30 10.03
N ASN A 213 -11.80 -11.53 9.55
CA ASN A 213 -12.66 -12.12 8.52
C ASN A 213 -13.96 -12.64 9.17
N PRO A 214 -15.09 -11.92 9.03
CA PRO A 214 -16.33 -12.30 9.72
C PRO A 214 -17.08 -13.44 9.00
N PHE A 215 -16.54 -13.92 7.87
CA PHE A 215 -17.20 -14.83 6.95
C PHE A 215 -16.87 -16.30 7.20
N ILE A 216 -16.15 -16.61 8.28
CA ILE A 216 -15.70 -17.97 8.58
C ILE A 216 -16.85 -18.85 9.09
N GLY A 217 -16.84 -20.11 8.67
CA GLY A 217 -17.64 -21.17 9.28
C GLY A 217 -16.85 -21.91 10.36
N ASN A 218 -17.56 -22.66 11.21
CA ASN A 218 -16.91 -23.48 12.22
C ASN A 218 -16.21 -24.69 11.58
N GLU A 219 -14.94 -24.90 11.91
CA GLU A 219 -14.04 -25.94 11.39
C GLU A 219 -13.87 -25.92 9.86
N THR A 220 -14.03 -24.76 9.20
CA THR A 220 -14.02 -24.69 7.73
C THR A 220 -12.81 -23.97 7.12
N SER A 221 -11.95 -23.37 7.93
CA SER A 221 -10.90 -22.46 7.46
C SER A 221 -9.49 -23.07 7.46
N GLY A 222 -9.37 -24.39 7.62
CA GLY A 222 -8.11 -25.14 7.50
C GLY A 222 -7.04 -24.80 8.54
N GLY A 223 -5.93 -25.54 8.52
CA GLY A 223 -4.79 -25.40 9.45
C GLY A 223 -4.89 -26.31 10.68
N GLN A 224 -4.86 -25.75 11.89
CA GLN A 224 -4.89 -26.53 13.14
C GLN A 224 -6.29 -27.14 13.36
N PRO A 225 -6.40 -28.47 13.52
CA PRO A 225 -7.68 -29.12 13.76
C PRO A 225 -8.41 -28.61 15.01
N GLY A 226 -9.64 -28.14 14.83
CA GLY A 226 -10.51 -27.64 15.89
C GLY A 226 -10.54 -26.11 15.98
N GLY A 227 -9.42 -25.46 15.66
CA GLY A 227 -9.35 -24.00 15.56
C GLY A 227 -9.80 -23.52 14.18
N ASN A 228 -10.40 -22.34 14.13
CA ASN A 228 -10.58 -21.62 12.88
C ASN A 228 -9.42 -20.65 12.70
N ILE A 229 -8.77 -20.66 11.54
CA ILE A 229 -7.71 -19.70 11.23
C ILE A 229 -8.25 -18.64 10.28
N ARG A 230 -7.95 -17.37 10.53
CA ARG A 230 -8.38 -16.26 9.68
C ARG A 230 -7.30 -15.23 9.40
N THR A 231 -7.60 -14.41 8.41
CA THR A 231 -6.94 -13.15 8.13
C THR A 231 -7.59 -12.02 8.91
N ALA A 232 -6.82 -11.04 9.34
CA ALA A 232 -7.30 -9.85 10.04
C ALA A 232 -6.48 -8.61 9.65
N PHE A 233 -7.00 -7.42 9.92
CA PHE A 233 -6.24 -6.19 9.88
C PHE A 233 -6.22 -5.53 11.26
N LEU A 234 -5.03 -5.13 11.71
CA LEU A 234 -4.89 -4.04 12.68
C LEU A 234 -4.61 -2.75 11.90
N TYR A 235 -5.20 -1.63 12.31
CA TYR A 235 -4.93 -0.34 11.69
C TYR A 235 -4.92 0.80 12.72
N ASN A 236 -4.11 1.81 12.48
CA ASN A 236 -4.01 2.99 13.34
C ASN A 236 -5.08 4.03 12.94
N PRO A 237 -6.17 4.20 13.71
CA PRO A 237 -7.26 5.12 13.37
C PRO A 237 -6.85 6.60 13.46
N ALA A 238 -5.69 6.92 14.03
CA ALA A 238 -5.15 8.28 13.98
C ALA A 238 -4.51 8.63 12.63
N ARG A 239 -4.30 7.63 11.77
CA ARG A 239 -3.57 7.72 10.51
C ARG A 239 -4.45 7.38 9.31
N VAL A 240 -5.28 6.34 9.44
CA VAL A 240 -6.14 5.86 8.36
C VAL A 240 -7.58 5.68 8.80
N GLU A 241 -8.50 5.83 7.86
CA GLU A 241 -9.93 5.58 8.04
C GLU A 241 -10.34 4.32 7.27
N LEU A 242 -11.01 3.35 7.92
CA LEU A 242 -11.64 2.24 7.21
C LEU A 242 -12.85 2.77 6.41
N VAL A 243 -12.86 2.55 5.10
CA VAL A 243 -13.98 2.96 4.24
C VAL A 243 -15.20 2.10 4.54
N GLU A 244 -16.30 2.75 4.95
CA GLU A 244 -17.54 2.06 5.33
C GLU A 244 -18.08 1.17 4.19
N GLY A 245 -18.35 -0.10 4.51
CA GLY A 245 -18.87 -1.07 3.55
C GLY A 245 -17.85 -1.68 2.59
N SER A 246 -16.56 -1.35 2.72
CA SER A 246 -15.49 -1.93 1.88
C SER A 246 -15.10 -3.36 2.26
N VAL A 247 -15.39 -3.77 3.50
CA VAL A 247 -14.99 -5.09 4.03
C VAL A 247 -15.74 -6.22 3.31
N GLN A 248 -14.99 -7.08 2.64
CA GLN A 248 -15.53 -8.19 1.85
C GLN A 248 -14.55 -9.35 1.74
N THR A 249 -14.99 -10.43 1.09
CA THR A 249 -14.12 -11.54 0.69
C THR A 249 -14.30 -11.82 -0.82
N LEU A 250 -13.36 -12.55 -1.42
CA LEU A 250 -13.31 -12.78 -2.87
C LEU A 250 -14.28 -13.87 -3.35
N THR A 251 -14.73 -14.75 -2.45
CA THR A 251 -15.54 -15.92 -2.79
C THR A 251 -16.72 -16.04 -1.84
N ASP A 252 -17.85 -16.55 -2.33
CA ASP A 252 -19.00 -16.85 -1.48
C ASP A 252 -18.56 -17.82 -0.36
N PRO A 253 -18.69 -17.45 0.93
CA PRO A 253 -18.29 -18.32 2.03
C PRO A 253 -18.97 -19.69 1.99
N VAL A 254 -20.20 -19.79 1.49
CA VAL A 254 -20.89 -21.08 1.34
C VAL A 254 -20.24 -21.92 0.26
N ASP A 255 -19.77 -21.30 -0.82
CA ASP A 255 -19.05 -21.99 -1.89
C ASP A 255 -17.71 -22.53 -1.38
N GLN A 256 -16.96 -21.71 -0.64
CA GLN A 256 -15.72 -22.13 0.03
C GLN A 256 -15.94 -23.35 0.94
N GLN A 257 -17.05 -23.41 1.67
CA GLN A 257 -17.31 -24.49 2.64
C GLN A 257 -17.84 -25.78 1.99
N THR A 258 -18.46 -25.70 0.81
CA THR A 258 -19.27 -26.81 0.29
C THR A 258 -18.91 -27.28 -1.11
N ASN A 259 -18.13 -26.48 -1.86
CA ASN A 259 -17.79 -26.76 -3.25
C ASN A 259 -16.30 -27.10 -3.40
N PRO A 260 -15.94 -28.37 -3.68
CA PRO A 260 -14.55 -28.79 -3.93
C PRO A 260 -13.88 -28.13 -5.14
N ASP A 261 -14.65 -27.52 -6.05
CA ASP A 261 -14.12 -26.78 -7.19
C ASP A 261 -13.81 -25.30 -6.82
N SER A 262 -14.18 -24.86 -5.61
CA SER A 262 -13.83 -23.51 -5.13
C SER A 262 -12.32 -23.39 -4.93
N PRO A 263 -11.66 -22.31 -5.40
CA PRO A 263 -10.23 -22.10 -5.17
C PRO A 263 -9.84 -22.13 -3.69
N PHE A 264 -10.77 -21.73 -2.83
CA PHE A 264 -10.54 -21.63 -1.39
C PHE A 264 -11.11 -22.82 -0.59
N PHE A 265 -11.59 -23.88 -1.24
CA PHE A 265 -12.17 -25.04 -0.55
C PHE A 265 -11.24 -25.62 0.53
N GLU A 266 -11.78 -25.81 1.74
CA GLU A 266 -11.03 -26.29 2.93
C GLU A 266 -9.76 -25.46 3.26
N SER A 267 -9.72 -24.21 2.80
CA SER A 267 -8.64 -23.25 3.06
C SER A 267 -9.20 -21.93 3.59
N ARG A 268 -8.36 -20.89 3.72
CA ARG A 268 -8.72 -19.63 4.37
C ARG A 268 -9.31 -18.66 3.34
N LEU A 269 -10.38 -17.96 3.71
CA LEU A 269 -10.93 -16.87 2.91
C LEU A 269 -10.00 -15.64 2.97
N PRO A 270 -9.73 -14.96 1.85
CA PRO A 270 -9.08 -13.66 1.89
C PRO A 270 -9.99 -12.60 2.51
N LEU A 271 -9.38 -11.61 3.17
CA LEU A 271 -10.06 -10.43 3.70
C LEU A 271 -9.67 -9.21 2.88
N VAL A 272 -10.65 -8.54 2.29
CA VAL A 272 -10.48 -7.29 1.57
C VAL A 272 -11.00 -6.15 2.41
N ALA A 273 -10.24 -5.06 2.48
CA ALA A 273 -10.69 -3.80 3.06
C ALA A 273 -10.07 -2.62 2.30
N THR A 274 -10.81 -1.52 2.22
CA THR A 274 -10.32 -0.26 1.67
C THR A 274 -10.13 0.73 2.81
N PHE A 275 -8.97 1.37 2.85
CA PHE A 275 -8.63 2.40 3.82
C PHE A 275 -8.41 3.72 3.10
N ARG A 276 -8.69 4.83 3.79
CA ARG A 276 -8.42 6.19 3.33
C ARG A 276 -7.26 6.78 4.11
N PHE A 277 -6.28 7.31 3.42
CA PHE A 277 -5.11 8.01 3.95
C PHE A 277 -4.94 9.30 3.14
N ASN A 278 -4.93 10.46 3.82
CA ASN A 278 -4.85 11.78 3.17
C ASN A 278 -5.85 12.00 2.02
N GLY A 279 -7.07 11.51 2.16
CA GLY A 279 -8.12 11.63 1.13
C GLY A 279 -8.10 10.52 0.08
N GLU A 280 -6.98 9.82 -0.08
CA GLU A 280 -6.81 8.77 -1.09
C GLU A 280 -7.14 7.38 -0.55
N GLU A 281 -7.74 6.55 -1.40
CA GLU A 281 -8.15 5.19 -1.04
C GLU A 281 -7.09 4.17 -1.48
N ILE A 282 -6.82 3.20 -0.60
CA ILE A 282 -5.98 2.03 -0.85
C ILE A 282 -6.77 0.76 -0.50
N THR A 283 -6.84 -0.18 -1.44
CA THR A 283 -7.53 -1.46 -1.25
C THR A 283 -6.51 -2.57 -0.99
N LEU A 284 -6.62 -3.22 0.16
CA LEU A 284 -5.74 -4.31 0.58
C LEU A 284 -6.50 -5.63 0.48
N VAL A 285 -5.85 -6.65 -0.07
CA VAL A 285 -6.32 -8.04 -0.12
C VAL A 285 -5.38 -8.87 0.75
N ASN A 286 -5.79 -9.16 1.99
CA ASN A 286 -5.04 -9.99 2.92
C ASN A 286 -5.37 -11.47 2.66
N ASN A 287 -4.33 -12.27 2.36
CA ASN A 287 -4.44 -13.66 1.96
C ASN A 287 -3.69 -14.58 2.93
N HIS A 288 -4.20 -15.81 3.03
CA HIS A 288 -3.44 -16.94 3.57
C HIS A 288 -3.76 -18.15 2.67
N PHE A 289 -2.89 -18.42 1.70
CA PHE A 289 -3.09 -19.46 0.70
C PHE A 289 -2.92 -20.87 1.28
N SER A 290 -3.28 -21.90 0.50
CA SER A 290 -3.14 -23.27 0.96
C SER A 290 -1.67 -23.66 1.16
N SER A 291 -1.38 -24.36 2.26
CA SER A 291 -0.01 -24.69 2.63
C SER A 291 0.68 -25.58 1.60
N LYS A 292 2.02 -25.60 1.63
CA LYS A 292 2.85 -26.52 0.83
C LYS A 292 2.83 -27.96 1.37
N GLY A 293 1.87 -28.30 2.23
CA GLY A 293 1.70 -29.63 2.81
C GLY A 293 1.56 -30.71 1.73
N GLY A 294 2.20 -31.87 1.95
CA GLY A 294 2.22 -32.97 0.99
C GLY A 294 3.29 -32.85 -0.11
N SER A 295 4.13 -31.81 -0.09
CA SER A 295 5.30 -31.69 -0.95
C SER A 295 6.28 -32.86 -0.79
N SER A 296 6.98 -33.19 -1.87
CA SER A 296 8.02 -34.22 -1.84
C SER A 296 9.35 -33.63 -1.33
N PRO A 297 10.13 -34.35 -0.51
CA PRO A 297 11.43 -33.88 -0.05
C PRO A 297 12.40 -33.58 -1.21
N LEU A 298 13.31 -32.61 -1.03
CA LEU A 298 14.28 -32.21 -2.06
C LEU A 298 15.21 -33.34 -2.51
N PHE A 299 15.65 -34.21 -1.59
CA PHE A 299 16.39 -35.44 -1.94
C PHE A 299 15.52 -36.70 -1.96
N GLY A 300 14.21 -36.52 -2.21
CA GLY A 300 13.21 -37.59 -2.26
C GLY A 300 13.19 -38.39 -3.57
N GLN A 301 12.11 -39.15 -3.77
CA GLN A 301 11.97 -40.09 -4.90
C GLN A 301 11.75 -39.41 -6.26
N ILE A 302 11.20 -38.21 -6.28
CA ILE A 302 10.82 -37.49 -7.50
C ILE A 302 11.93 -36.48 -7.81
N GLN A 303 12.66 -36.70 -8.90
CA GLN A 303 13.85 -35.93 -9.27
C GLN A 303 13.83 -35.56 -10.77
N PRO A 304 14.47 -34.44 -11.19
CA PRO A 304 15.03 -33.40 -10.32
C PRO A 304 13.90 -32.56 -9.67
N ALA A 305 13.97 -32.35 -8.35
CA ALA A 305 12.92 -31.62 -7.62
C ALA A 305 12.88 -30.12 -7.98
N VAL A 306 14.04 -29.50 -8.20
CA VAL A 306 14.18 -28.07 -8.54
C VAL A 306 13.40 -27.68 -9.79
N GLU A 307 13.56 -28.43 -10.88
CA GLU A 307 12.87 -28.15 -12.16
C GLU A 307 11.35 -28.43 -12.13
N ARG A 308 10.83 -28.98 -11.02
CA ARG A 308 9.46 -29.51 -10.91
C ARG A 308 8.64 -28.81 -9.84
N GLN A 309 9.01 -27.61 -9.42
CA GLN A 309 8.25 -26.85 -8.42
C GLN A 309 6.83 -26.42 -8.89
N ASN A 310 6.53 -26.51 -10.19
CA ASN A 310 5.16 -26.36 -10.72
C ASN A 310 4.40 -27.70 -10.84
N ASP A 311 4.95 -28.81 -10.35
CA ASP A 311 4.31 -30.13 -10.35
C ASP A 311 3.68 -30.40 -8.96
N PRO A 312 2.36 -30.63 -8.85
CA PRO A 312 1.69 -30.91 -7.57
C PRO A 312 2.20 -32.15 -6.83
N LEU A 313 2.90 -33.06 -7.52
CA LEU A 313 3.55 -34.21 -6.87
C LEU A 313 4.85 -33.84 -6.15
N VAL A 314 5.43 -32.67 -6.47
CA VAL A 314 6.68 -32.16 -5.87
C VAL A 314 6.38 -31.01 -4.93
N ASN A 315 5.60 -30.03 -5.39
CA ASN A 315 5.16 -28.87 -4.63
C ASN A 315 3.66 -29.02 -4.31
N GLY A 316 3.37 -29.62 -3.16
CA GLY A 316 2.00 -29.93 -2.74
C GLY A 316 1.12 -28.68 -2.70
N GLY A 317 -0.11 -28.82 -3.20
CA GLY A 317 -1.10 -27.74 -3.23
C GLY A 317 -0.82 -26.62 -4.24
N VAL A 318 0.22 -26.72 -5.09
CA VAL A 318 0.55 -25.65 -6.07
C VAL A 318 -0.58 -25.38 -7.07
N ASP A 319 -1.37 -26.40 -7.42
CA ASP A 319 -2.55 -26.27 -8.27
C ASP A 319 -3.68 -25.49 -7.59
N GLN A 320 -3.91 -25.74 -6.30
CA GLN A 320 -4.85 -24.95 -5.50
C GLN A 320 -4.37 -23.50 -5.34
N ARG A 321 -3.10 -23.28 -4.99
CA ARG A 321 -2.51 -21.94 -4.89
C ARG A 321 -2.57 -21.18 -6.21
N LEU A 322 -2.38 -21.86 -7.34
CA LEU A 322 -2.56 -21.25 -8.66
C LEU A 322 -4.01 -20.81 -8.87
N ALA A 323 -5.00 -21.63 -8.52
CA ALA A 323 -6.40 -21.23 -8.60
C ALA A 323 -6.75 -20.06 -7.65
N GLN A 324 -6.17 -20.03 -6.45
CA GLN A 324 -6.30 -18.90 -5.51
C GLN A 324 -5.69 -17.63 -6.09
N ALA A 325 -4.48 -17.71 -6.67
CA ALA A 325 -3.82 -16.61 -7.35
C ALA A 325 -4.65 -16.09 -8.53
N GLU A 326 -5.23 -16.97 -9.35
CA GLU A 326 -6.13 -16.58 -10.46
C GLU A 326 -7.38 -15.85 -9.96
N ALA A 327 -7.97 -16.29 -8.83
CA ALA A 327 -9.12 -15.63 -8.21
C ALA A 327 -8.76 -14.22 -7.70
N VAL A 328 -7.63 -14.08 -7.01
CA VAL A 328 -7.11 -12.78 -6.55
C VAL A 328 -6.79 -11.86 -7.71
N LYS A 329 -6.08 -12.37 -8.74
CA LYS A 329 -5.78 -11.63 -9.95
C LYS A 329 -7.05 -11.12 -10.64
N GLY A 330 -8.08 -11.97 -10.77
CA GLY A 330 -9.35 -11.58 -11.38
C GLY A 330 -10.07 -10.45 -10.63
N PHE A 331 -9.99 -10.44 -9.30
CA PHE A 331 -10.50 -9.34 -8.47
C PHE A 331 -9.72 -8.04 -8.71
N VAL A 332 -8.38 -8.11 -8.66
CA VAL A 332 -7.49 -6.96 -8.89
C VAL A 332 -7.67 -6.39 -10.30
N ASP A 333 -7.69 -7.24 -11.33
CA ASP A 333 -7.93 -6.83 -12.72
C ASP A 333 -9.27 -6.10 -12.86
N GLY A 334 -10.29 -6.50 -12.10
CA GLY A 334 -11.59 -5.83 -12.06
C GLY A 334 -11.50 -4.39 -11.53
N ILE A 335 -10.70 -4.17 -10.48
CA ILE A 335 -10.43 -2.83 -9.94
C ILE A 335 -9.64 -2.00 -10.96
N LEU A 336 -8.54 -2.55 -11.48
CA LEU A 336 -7.65 -1.84 -12.41
C LEU A 336 -8.31 -1.53 -13.75
N ALA A 337 -9.27 -2.36 -14.20
CA ALA A 337 -10.08 -2.07 -15.37
C ALA A 337 -11.05 -0.88 -15.16
N GLY A 338 -11.47 -0.65 -13.91
CA GLY A 338 -12.29 0.51 -13.52
C GLY A 338 -11.48 1.77 -13.28
N ASN A 339 -10.27 1.62 -12.70
CA ASN A 339 -9.31 2.70 -12.49
C ASN A 339 -7.87 2.12 -12.57
N ALA A 340 -7.16 2.42 -13.66
CA ALA A 340 -5.80 1.92 -13.89
C ALA A 340 -4.77 2.45 -12.87
N ASN A 341 -5.08 3.56 -12.21
CA ASN A 341 -4.23 4.19 -11.19
C ASN A 341 -4.67 3.81 -9.76
N ALA A 342 -5.57 2.84 -9.59
CA ALA A 342 -6.02 2.44 -8.26
C ALA A 342 -4.86 1.91 -7.39
N ASN A 343 -4.83 2.35 -6.14
CA ASN A 343 -3.88 1.85 -5.14
C ASN A 343 -4.37 0.49 -4.63
N VAL A 344 -3.76 -0.59 -5.12
CA VAL A 344 -4.14 -1.96 -4.75
C VAL A 344 -2.92 -2.70 -4.21
N VAL A 345 -3.09 -3.38 -3.09
CA VAL A 345 -2.06 -4.22 -2.46
C VAL A 345 -2.60 -5.62 -2.22
N VAL A 346 -1.90 -6.63 -2.72
CA VAL A 346 -2.11 -8.03 -2.38
C VAL A 346 -0.98 -8.45 -1.46
N LEU A 347 -1.31 -8.87 -0.24
CA LEU A 347 -0.33 -9.21 0.77
C LEU A 347 -0.77 -10.41 1.61
N GLY A 348 0.19 -11.02 2.30
CA GLY A 348 -0.04 -12.16 3.17
C GLY A 348 0.92 -13.31 2.93
N ASP A 349 0.66 -14.41 3.67
CA ASP A 349 1.29 -15.70 3.43
C ASP A 349 0.65 -16.35 2.19
N LEU A 350 1.35 -16.25 1.06
CA LEU A 350 0.92 -16.85 -0.20
C LEU A 350 1.44 -18.28 -0.39
N ASN A 351 2.22 -18.78 0.57
CA ASN A 351 2.75 -20.15 0.60
C ASN A 351 3.49 -20.57 -0.67
N GLU A 352 4.13 -19.63 -1.37
CA GLU A 352 4.78 -19.95 -2.63
C GLU A 352 5.94 -19.02 -2.95
N PHE A 353 6.97 -19.54 -3.63
CA PHE A 353 8.15 -18.76 -3.98
C PHE A 353 7.85 -17.75 -5.08
N GLU A 354 8.59 -16.64 -5.10
CA GLU A 354 8.37 -15.52 -6.03
C GLU A 354 8.48 -15.92 -7.51
N PHE A 355 9.22 -16.99 -7.80
CA PHE A 355 9.49 -17.49 -9.14
C PHE A 355 8.64 -18.70 -9.56
N ILE A 356 7.57 -19.02 -8.83
CA ILE A 356 6.66 -20.15 -9.12
C ILE A 356 5.29 -19.63 -9.58
N SER A 357 4.57 -20.44 -10.36
CA SER A 357 3.43 -19.97 -11.18
C SER A 357 2.32 -19.20 -10.46
N PRO A 358 1.94 -19.47 -9.19
CA PRO A 358 1.01 -18.61 -8.46
C PRO A 358 1.48 -17.15 -8.35
N LEU A 359 2.75 -16.92 -8.03
CA LEU A 359 3.32 -15.57 -7.94
C LEU A 359 3.57 -14.96 -9.32
N GLU A 360 4.00 -15.75 -10.31
CA GLU A 360 4.09 -15.29 -11.70
C GLU A 360 2.71 -14.86 -12.24
N THR A 361 1.62 -15.50 -11.78
CA THR A 361 0.24 -15.17 -12.16
C THR A 361 -0.20 -13.83 -11.59
N LEU A 362 0.04 -13.59 -10.29
CA LEU A 362 -0.27 -12.30 -9.67
C LEU A 362 0.59 -11.17 -10.27
N SER A 363 1.86 -11.46 -10.57
CA SER A 363 2.83 -10.50 -11.11
C SER A 363 2.55 -10.06 -12.56
N GLN A 364 1.52 -10.62 -13.21
CA GLN A 364 1.05 -10.10 -14.50
C GLN A 364 0.29 -8.77 -14.38
N SER A 365 -0.23 -8.45 -13.19
CA SER A 365 -1.02 -7.23 -12.92
C SER A 365 -0.46 -6.38 -11.79
N LEU A 366 0.51 -6.91 -11.04
CA LEU A 366 1.09 -6.30 -9.85
C LEU A 366 2.60 -6.43 -9.89
N VAL A 367 3.31 -5.60 -9.14
CA VAL A 367 4.74 -5.70 -8.90
C VAL A 367 4.96 -6.34 -7.53
N ASN A 368 5.67 -7.47 -7.49
CA ASN A 368 6.06 -8.11 -6.23
C ASN A 368 7.25 -7.36 -5.60
N LEU A 369 7.03 -6.71 -4.46
CA LEU A 369 8.06 -5.92 -3.79
C LEU A 369 9.22 -6.78 -3.27
N THR A 370 8.99 -8.07 -3.01
CA THR A 370 10.05 -9.03 -2.68
C THR A 370 11.17 -9.02 -3.72
N GLU A 371 10.83 -8.88 -5.00
CA GLU A 371 11.81 -8.88 -6.08
C GLU A 371 12.65 -7.59 -6.16
N THR A 372 12.32 -6.57 -5.37
CA THR A 372 13.14 -5.35 -5.23
C THR A 372 14.34 -5.55 -4.31
N LEU A 373 14.31 -6.58 -3.45
CA LEU A 373 15.44 -6.95 -2.61
C LEU A 373 16.50 -7.72 -3.42
N PRO A 374 17.78 -7.68 -2.99
CA PRO A 374 18.80 -8.61 -3.45
C PRO A 374 18.34 -10.06 -3.27
N GLU A 375 18.65 -10.93 -4.24
CA GLU A 375 18.17 -12.33 -4.26
C GLU A 375 18.51 -13.12 -2.98
N ASN A 376 19.63 -12.82 -2.33
CA ASN A 376 20.06 -13.47 -1.10
C ASN A 376 19.34 -12.96 0.17
N GLU A 377 18.51 -11.91 0.05
CA GLU A 377 17.74 -11.31 1.16
C GLU A 377 16.22 -11.54 0.97
N ARG A 378 15.81 -12.36 0.00
CA ARG A 378 14.39 -12.64 -0.30
C ARG A 378 13.87 -13.83 0.50
N TYR A 379 13.62 -13.62 1.78
CA TYR A 379 13.02 -14.66 2.61
C TYR A 379 12.17 -14.12 3.74
N SER A 380 11.20 -14.93 4.13
CA SER A 380 10.40 -14.74 5.34
C SER A 380 10.32 -16.02 6.17
N TYR A 381 10.80 -17.15 5.64
CA TYR A 381 10.65 -18.47 6.23
C TYR A 381 11.92 -19.30 6.04
N ILE A 382 12.28 -20.13 7.04
CA ILE A 382 13.39 -21.09 6.94
C ILE A 382 12.88 -22.51 7.12
N PHE A 383 12.97 -23.32 6.06
CA PHE A 383 12.58 -24.72 6.09
C PHE A 383 13.73 -25.63 5.69
N GLU A 384 14.04 -26.60 6.54
CA GLU A 384 15.18 -27.50 6.37
C GLU A 384 16.48 -26.74 6.06
N GLY A 385 16.69 -25.57 6.69
CA GLY A 385 17.87 -24.71 6.47
C GLY A 385 17.95 -24.02 5.12
N ASN A 386 16.86 -24.03 4.34
CA ASN A 386 16.70 -23.18 3.16
C ASN A 386 15.88 -21.95 3.56
N SER A 387 16.40 -20.76 3.30
CA SER A 387 15.62 -19.52 3.33
C SER A 387 14.72 -19.44 2.11
N GLN A 388 13.47 -19.04 2.32
CA GLN A 388 12.39 -19.05 1.33
C GLN A 388 11.50 -17.83 1.55
N SER A 389 11.05 -17.21 0.45
CA SER A 389 9.94 -16.25 0.50
C SER A 389 8.63 -17.01 0.41
N LEU A 390 7.78 -16.90 1.43
CA LEU A 390 6.40 -17.42 1.40
C LEU A 390 5.38 -16.30 1.59
N ASP A 391 5.77 -15.27 2.33
CA ASP A 391 5.03 -14.03 2.48
C ASP A 391 5.43 -13.07 1.37
N HIS A 392 4.47 -12.28 0.90
CA HIS A 392 4.73 -11.27 -0.12
C HIS A 392 3.87 -10.02 0.09
N ILE A 393 4.37 -8.90 -0.46
CA ILE A 393 3.58 -7.70 -0.72
C ILE A 393 3.70 -7.40 -2.22
N LEU A 394 2.58 -7.49 -2.93
CA LEU A 394 2.47 -7.13 -4.34
C LEU A 394 1.59 -5.89 -4.47
N VAL A 395 2.01 -4.93 -5.28
CA VAL A 395 1.35 -3.63 -5.41
C VAL A 395 1.01 -3.30 -6.86
N SER A 396 -0.02 -2.50 -7.09
CA SER A 396 -0.33 -1.98 -8.43
C SER A 396 0.79 -1.08 -8.96
N ASP A 397 0.85 -0.89 -10.28
CA ASP A 397 1.85 -0.03 -10.93
C ASP A 397 1.86 1.41 -10.35
N ALA A 398 0.68 1.89 -9.94
CA ALA A 398 0.48 3.19 -9.28
C ALA A 398 1.31 3.35 -7.99
N LEU A 399 1.55 2.26 -7.27
CA LEU A 399 2.30 2.24 -6.02
C LEU A 399 3.77 1.82 -6.22
N ALA A 400 4.04 1.02 -7.25
CA ALA A 400 5.32 0.32 -7.41
C ALA A 400 6.55 1.24 -7.52
N SER A 401 6.42 2.38 -8.19
CA SER A 401 7.58 3.26 -8.48
C SER A 401 8.12 4.00 -7.26
N THR A 402 7.32 4.17 -6.22
CA THR A 402 7.67 4.88 -4.98
C THR A 402 7.68 3.98 -3.75
N ALA A 403 7.38 2.68 -3.94
CA ALA A 403 7.36 1.72 -2.85
C ALA A 403 8.78 1.47 -2.31
N GLU A 404 8.91 1.58 -1.01
CA GLU A 404 10.05 1.08 -0.26
C GLU A 404 9.64 -0.18 0.49
N PHE A 405 10.52 -1.16 0.58
CA PHE A 405 10.19 -2.49 1.08
C PHE A 405 11.31 -3.06 1.93
N ASP A 406 10.92 -3.79 2.96
CA ASP A 406 11.81 -4.42 3.93
C ASP A 406 11.24 -5.78 4.38
N ALA A 407 12.10 -6.80 4.42
CA ALA A 407 11.79 -8.09 5.03
C ALA A 407 12.46 -8.11 6.39
N VAL A 408 11.68 -8.00 7.47
CA VAL A 408 12.22 -7.62 8.78
C VAL A 408 12.52 -8.88 9.59
N HIS A 409 13.80 -9.26 9.66
CA HIS A 409 14.24 -10.55 10.21
C HIS A 409 14.27 -10.57 11.75
N VAL A 410 13.16 -10.98 12.36
CA VAL A 410 12.98 -11.04 13.82
C VAL A 410 12.61 -12.43 14.34
N ASN A 411 12.31 -13.37 13.45
CA ASN A 411 11.77 -14.69 13.76
C ASN A 411 12.58 -15.83 13.14
N SER A 412 12.55 -15.98 11.81
CA SER A 412 12.85 -17.24 11.13
C SER A 412 14.27 -17.79 11.39
N GLU A 413 15.18 -16.91 11.80
CA GLU A 413 16.59 -17.18 12.04
C GLU A 413 16.92 -17.63 13.48
N PHE A 414 15.94 -17.55 14.38
CA PHE A 414 16.11 -17.73 15.82
C PHE A 414 15.50 -19.06 16.31
N ALA A 415 16.15 -19.71 17.27
CA ALA A 415 15.68 -20.98 17.85
C ALA A 415 14.54 -20.84 18.87
N ALA A 416 14.18 -19.60 19.23
CA ALA A 416 13.04 -19.28 20.08
C ALA A 416 12.29 -18.08 19.50
N PRO A 417 11.68 -18.23 18.31
CA PRO A 417 11.03 -17.13 17.63
C PRO A 417 9.59 -16.97 18.13
N ALA A 418 8.98 -15.81 17.85
CA ALA A 418 7.56 -15.57 18.19
C ALA A 418 6.62 -16.12 17.11
N SER A 419 7.09 -16.23 15.88
CA SER A 419 6.43 -16.89 14.75
C SER A 419 7.49 -17.66 13.98
N ASP A 420 7.12 -18.58 13.11
CA ASP A 420 8.05 -19.18 12.15
C ASP A 420 8.22 -18.32 10.88
N HIS A 421 7.44 -17.24 10.76
CA HIS A 421 7.52 -16.25 9.68
C HIS A 421 8.10 -14.91 10.15
N ASP A 422 8.94 -14.29 9.32
CA ASP A 422 9.32 -12.88 9.44
C ASP A 422 8.23 -11.97 8.85
N PRO A 423 7.90 -10.84 9.51
CA PRO A 423 7.01 -9.84 8.95
C PRO A 423 7.65 -9.10 7.77
N LEU A 424 6.81 -8.68 6.82
CA LEU A 424 7.21 -7.79 5.73
C LEU A 424 6.61 -6.41 5.92
N LEU A 425 7.35 -5.36 5.54
CA LEU A 425 6.93 -3.97 5.68
C LEU A 425 7.14 -3.21 4.37
N ALA A 426 6.11 -2.50 3.92
CA ALA A 426 6.19 -1.57 2.81
C ALA A 426 5.87 -0.14 3.27
N ARG A 427 6.58 0.85 2.73
CA ARG A 427 6.20 2.26 2.79
C ARG A 427 5.78 2.72 1.40
N LEU A 428 4.57 3.26 1.30
CA LEU A 428 3.90 3.54 0.05
C LEU A 428 3.49 5.01 -0.02
N THR A 429 3.60 5.59 -1.22
CA THR A 429 2.97 6.88 -1.54
C THR A 429 1.72 6.57 -2.35
N LEU A 430 0.55 6.97 -1.86
CA LEU A 430 -0.70 6.70 -2.58
C LEU A 430 -0.77 7.58 -3.83
N SER A 431 -1.09 6.98 -4.97
CA SER A 431 -1.45 7.75 -6.16
C SER A 431 -2.79 8.42 -5.94
N THR A 432 -2.90 9.68 -6.35
CA THR A 432 -4.19 10.38 -6.34
C THR A 432 -5.11 9.79 -7.41
N ALA A 433 -6.41 9.71 -7.13
CA ALA A 433 -7.39 9.16 -8.06
C ALA A 433 -7.38 9.85 -9.45
N ASN A 434 -6.79 11.05 -9.57
CA ASN A 434 -6.66 11.83 -10.80
C ASN A 434 -5.23 11.87 -11.40
N GLY A 435 -4.26 11.11 -10.87
CA GLY A 435 -2.97 10.89 -11.55
C GLY A 435 -1.96 12.03 -11.50
N GLY A 436 -2.13 13.01 -10.61
CA GLY A 436 -1.10 14.01 -10.31
C GLY A 436 -0.40 13.71 -9.00
N ASP A 437 0.94 13.69 -9.02
CA ASP A 437 1.72 13.86 -7.80
C ASP A 437 1.43 15.27 -7.24
N PRO A 438 0.88 15.41 -6.03
CA PRO A 438 0.49 16.70 -5.47
C PRO A 438 1.69 17.66 -5.26
N ASP A 439 2.93 17.16 -5.34
CA ASP A 439 4.16 17.94 -5.13
C ASP A 439 4.94 18.25 -6.42
N THR A 440 4.51 17.79 -7.61
CA THR A 440 5.21 18.12 -8.87
C THR A 440 4.59 19.33 -9.56
N VAL A 441 5.38 20.40 -9.70
CA VAL A 441 5.08 21.47 -10.66
C VAL A 441 5.30 20.94 -12.08
N ASN A 442 4.25 20.65 -12.84
CA ASN A 442 4.41 20.33 -14.25
C ASN A 442 4.49 21.61 -15.09
N VAL A 443 5.24 21.54 -16.19
CA VAL A 443 5.26 22.60 -17.20
C VAL A 443 4.63 22.03 -18.47
N ILE A 444 3.39 22.41 -18.73
CA ILE A 444 2.60 21.93 -19.87
C ILE A 444 2.51 23.07 -20.88
N VAL A 445 2.96 22.81 -22.11
CA VAL A 445 2.97 23.83 -23.18
C VAL A 445 2.33 23.21 -24.41
N GLY A 446 1.30 23.88 -24.92
CA GLY A 446 0.62 23.59 -26.16
C GLY A 446 1.48 23.87 -27.40
N ASP A 447 0.82 23.90 -28.55
CA ASP A 447 1.40 24.35 -29.81
C ASP A 447 0.56 25.47 -30.43
N ASP A 448 0.97 26.00 -31.59
CA ASP A 448 0.28 27.13 -32.24
C ASP A 448 -1.08 26.74 -32.88
N THR A 449 -1.75 25.69 -32.39
CA THR A 449 -3.05 25.21 -32.88
C THR A 449 -4.00 24.98 -31.72
N ASP A 450 -5.31 25.02 -31.98
CA ASP A 450 -6.35 24.73 -30.98
C ASP A 450 -6.06 23.42 -30.20
N ASN A 451 -5.82 23.54 -28.89
CA ASN A 451 -5.47 22.47 -27.98
C ASN A 451 -6.58 22.19 -26.96
N ILE A 452 -6.59 20.96 -26.46
CA ILE A 452 -7.30 20.58 -25.23
C ILE A 452 -6.22 20.13 -24.26
N ILE A 453 -6.02 20.90 -23.21
CA ILE A 453 -4.96 20.70 -22.22
C ILE A 453 -5.63 20.44 -20.88
N GLU A 454 -5.26 19.31 -20.26
CA GLU A 454 -5.67 18.95 -18.92
C GLU A 454 -4.40 18.91 -18.06
N GLY A 455 -4.38 19.71 -17.00
CA GLY A 455 -3.39 19.67 -15.94
C GLY A 455 -3.60 18.48 -15.01
N THR A 456 -2.91 18.51 -13.89
CA THR A 456 -2.80 17.40 -12.94
C THR A 456 -3.43 17.79 -11.60
N ALA A 457 -3.00 17.16 -10.52
CA ALA A 457 -3.49 17.46 -9.17
C ALA A 457 -2.45 18.24 -8.33
N GLY A 458 -1.37 18.69 -8.96
CA GLY A 458 -0.33 19.51 -8.35
C GLY A 458 -0.22 20.86 -9.05
N ASN A 459 0.47 21.81 -8.42
CA ASN A 459 0.59 23.20 -8.89
C ASN A 459 1.27 23.31 -10.27
N ASP A 460 0.51 23.39 -11.34
CA ASP A 460 0.98 23.34 -12.71
C ASP A 460 1.28 24.72 -13.30
N LEU A 461 2.18 24.76 -14.29
CA LEU A 461 2.42 25.90 -15.16
C LEU A 461 1.98 25.52 -16.57
N ILE A 462 0.84 26.05 -17.00
CA ILE A 462 0.20 25.70 -18.27
C ILE A 462 0.19 26.89 -19.23
N ALA A 463 0.54 26.65 -20.49
CA ALA A 463 0.47 27.64 -21.57
C ALA A 463 -0.14 27.03 -22.84
N GLY A 464 -1.22 27.60 -23.37
CA GLY A 464 -1.87 27.17 -24.62
C GLY A 464 -1.07 27.53 -25.89
N GLU A 465 -0.40 28.67 -25.87
CA GLU A 465 0.44 29.26 -26.93
C GLU A 465 -0.30 30.12 -27.96
N LEU A 466 -0.82 29.57 -29.06
CA LEU A 466 -1.67 30.29 -30.01
C LEU A 466 -2.78 29.34 -30.46
N GLY A 467 -3.93 29.89 -30.85
CA GLY A 467 -5.07 29.07 -31.25
C GLY A 467 -6.12 29.10 -30.16
N ASN A 468 -7.31 28.58 -30.43
CA ASN A 468 -8.40 28.65 -29.45
C ASN A 468 -8.34 27.41 -28.57
N ASP A 469 -7.87 27.57 -27.34
CA ASP A 469 -7.53 26.50 -26.43
C ASP A 469 -8.63 26.25 -25.39
N VAL A 470 -8.72 25.00 -24.95
CA VAL A 470 -9.47 24.62 -23.75
C VAL A 470 -8.46 24.08 -22.74
N ILE A 471 -8.28 24.79 -21.64
CA ILE A 471 -7.28 24.47 -20.63
C ILE A 471 -7.97 24.29 -19.29
N ASN A 472 -7.70 23.19 -18.62
CA ASN A 472 -8.15 22.88 -17.26
C ASN A 472 -6.92 22.65 -16.37
N GLY A 473 -6.78 23.41 -15.28
CA GLY A 473 -5.66 23.30 -14.34
C GLY A 473 -5.70 22.02 -13.52
N GLY A 474 -6.88 21.68 -13.00
CA GLY A 474 -7.09 20.47 -12.21
C GLY A 474 -7.14 20.79 -10.73
N ASP A 475 -6.41 20.05 -9.89
CA ASP A 475 -6.26 20.41 -8.47
C ASP A 475 -4.86 21.03 -8.26
N GLY A 476 -4.70 21.91 -7.27
CA GLY A 476 -3.43 22.61 -6.99
C GLY A 476 -3.54 24.11 -7.19
N ASP A 477 -2.55 24.88 -6.72
CA ASP A 477 -2.46 26.32 -7.02
C ASP A 477 -1.77 26.50 -8.39
N ASP A 478 -2.54 26.66 -9.47
CA ASP A 478 -2.05 26.62 -10.84
C ASP A 478 -1.70 28.00 -11.42
N VAL A 479 -0.86 28.00 -12.46
CA VAL A 479 -0.58 29.18 -13.29
C VAL A 479 -0.93 28.86 -14.73
N ILE A 480 -2.07 29.37 -15.19
CA ILE A 480 -2.63 29.11 -16.52
C ILE A 480 -2.49 30.35 -17.40
N ARG A 481 -2.07 30.15 -18.64
CA ARG A 481 -2.09 31.18 -19.69
C ARG A 481 -2.71 30.62 -20.96
N GLY A 482 -3.67 31.35 -21.51
CA GLY A 482 -4.20 31.09 -22.84
C GLY A 482 -3.09 31.19 -23.89
N ASP A 483 -2.56 32.40 -24.09
CA ASP A 483 -1.50 32.62 -25.09
C ASP A 483 -0.08 32.92 -24.54
N ARG A 484 0.82 33.12 -25.52
CA ARG A 484 2.16 33.71 -25.37
C ARG A 484 2.17 35.07 -24.68
N ASN A 485 3.20 35.29 -23.86
CA ASN A 485 3.52 36.60 -23.26
C ASN A 485 3.90 37.70 -24.28
N VAL A 486 4.12 37.36 -25.55
CA VAL A 486 4.58 38.31 -26.58
C VAL A 486 3.73 38.11 -27.83
N LEU A 487 3.12 39.21 -28.30
CA LEU A 487 2.41 39.26 -29.56
C LEU A 487 3.25 38.68 -30.71
N PRO A 488 2.64 37.82 -31.56
CA PRO A 488 3.26 37.40 -32.81
C PRO A 488 3.75 38.59 -33.65
N PRO A 489 4.90 38.48 -34.35
CA PRO A 489 5.45 39.58 -35.15
C PRO A 489 4.53 40.09 -36.28
N ASP A 490 3.54 39.30 -36.69
CA ASP A 490 2.52 39.65 -37.66
C ASP A 490 1.31 40.37 -37.06
N GLY A 491 1.24 40.48 -35.74
CA GLY A 491 0.22 41.22 -35.00
C GLY A 491 -1.16 40.57 -35.09
N SER A 492 -1.23 39.24 -35.19
CA SER A 492 -2.49 38.53 -34.94
C SER A 492 -2.89 38.71 -33.47
N ASP A 493 -4.19 38.90 -33.25
CA ASP A 493 -4.78 38.71 -31.92
C ASP A 493 -4.57 37.25 -31.50
N GLY A 494 -4.56 36.99 -30.19
CA GLY A 494 -4.43 35.63 -29.64
C GLY A 494 -5.70 34.78 -29.84
N GLY A 495 -5.73 33.62 -29.20
CA GLY A 495 -6.85 32.68 -29.24
C GLY A 495 -8.08 33.18 -28.48
N ASP A 496 -9.29 32.77 -28.89
CA ASP A 496 -10.45 32.87 -27.98
C ASP A 496 -10.49 31.60 -27.10
N ASP A 497 -10.01 31.70 -25.86
CA ASP A 497 -9.73 30.55 -24.99
C ASP A 497 -10.81 30.26 -23.95
N ILE A 498 -10.84 29.02 -23.45
CA ILE A 498 -11.61 28.59 -22.28
C ILE A 498 -10.64 28.06 -21.23
N LEU A 499 -10.50 28.80 -20.13
CA LEU A 499 -9.55 28.50 -19.05
C LEU A 499 -10.32 28.17 -17.77
N LEU A 500 -10.12 26.97 -17.24
CA LEU A 500 -10.65 26.50 -15.96
C LEU A 500 -9.48 26.31 -14.99
N GLY A 501 -9.50 26.98 -13.84
CA GLY A 501 -8.52 26.85 -12.77
C GLY A 501 -8.64 25.48 -12.11
N GLY A 502 -9.80 25.24 -11.51
CA GLY A 502 -10.11 23.97 -10.87
C GLY A 502 -10.15 24.15 -9.35
N ALA A 503 -9.46 23.29 -8.60
CA ALA A 503 -9.43 23.40 -7.14
C ALA A 503 -8.06 23.90 -6.64
N GLY A 504 -8.02 25.05 -5.99
CA GLY A 504 -6.80 25.69 -5.50
C GLY A 504 -6.87 27.19 -5.71
N ASN A 505 -5.81 27.92 -5.36
CA ASN A 505 -5.75 29.37 -5.56
C ASN A 505 -4.98 29.65 -6.85
N ASP A 506 -5.70 29.86 -7.93
CA ASP A 506 -5.15 29.85 -9.28
C ASP A 506 -4.79 31.25 -9.79
N ILE A 507 -3.86 31.28 -10.73
CA ILE A 507 -3.42 32.48 -11.46
C ILE A 507 -3.71 32.25 -12.94
N ILE A 508 -4.78 32.85 -13.45
CA ILE A 508 -5.31 32.57 -14.80
C ILE A 508 -5.25 33.84 -15.67
N GLY A 509 -4.53 33.78 -16.80
CA GLY A 509 -4.46 34.89 -17.75
C GLY A 509 -4.89 34.51 -19.16
N GLY A 510 -5.93 35.16 -19.70
CA GLY A 510 -6.43 34.96 -21.05
C GLY A 510 -5.41 35.34 -22.12
N LYS A 511 -4.80 36.52 -21.96
CA LYS A 511 -3.77 37.15 -22.80
C LYS A 511 -4.35 37.90 -23.98
N GLY A 512 -4.71 37.26 -25.09
CA GLY A 512 -5.24 38.00 -26.22
C GLY A 512 -6.34 37.24 -26.92
N GLY A 513 -7.40 37.92 -27.32
CA GLY A 513 -8.61 37.24 -27.78
C GLY A 513 -9.72 37.41 -26.76
N ASN A 514 -10.90 36.86 -27.04
CA ASN A 514 -12.08 37.02 -26.17
C ASN A 514 -12.25 35.74 -25.37
N ASP A 515 -11.79 35.79 -24.13
CA ASP A 515 -11.56 34.58 -23.34
C ASP A 515 -12.69 34.34 -22.34
N GLN A 516 -12.85 33.08 -21.94
CA GLN A 516 -13.71 32.67 -20.83
C GLN A 516 -12.85 32.09 -19.73
N LEU A 517 -12.73 32.81 -18.62
CA LEU A 517 -11.93 32.45 -17.45
C LEU A 517 -12.85 32.05 -16.30
N PHE A 518 -12.61 30.85 -15.77
CA PHE A 518 -13.31 30.29 -14.62
C PHE A 518 -12.26 29.89 -13.57
N GLY A 519 -12.24 30.53 -12.40
CA GLY A 519 -11.36 30.12 -11.29
C GLY A 519 -11.78 28.80 -10.66
N GLU A 520 -13.09 28.60 -10.54
CA GLU A 520 -13.76 27.45 -9.91
C GLU A 520 -13.68 27.43 -8.39
N ALA A 521 -12.69 26.84 -7.72
CA ALA A 521 -12.71 26.69 -6.27
C ALA A 521 -11.39 27.07 -5.59
N GLY A 522 -11.37 28.21 -4.90
CA GLY A 522 -10.27 28.75 -4.11
C GLY A 522 -10.24 30.28 -4.22
N ASP A 523 -9.27 30.96 -3.62
CA ASP A 523 -9.13 32.42 -3.75
C ASP A 523 -8.26 32.74 -4.98
N ASP A 524 -8.88 32.95 -6.15
CA ASP A 524 -8.21 33.00 -7.45
C ASP A 524 -7.82 34.43 -7.91
N GLU A 525 -6.87 34.54 -8.84
CA GLU A 525 -6.52 35.78 -9.56
C GLU A 525 -6.68 35.60 -11.08
N LEU A 526 -7.67 36.29 -11.66
CA LEU A 526 -8.02 36.20 -13.09
C LEU A 526 -7.68 37.52 -13.81
N TRP A 527 -7.00 37.40 -14.95
CA TRP A 527 -6.70 38.50 -15.89
C TRP A 527 -7.25 38.19 -17.27
N GLY A 528 -8.27 38.93 -17.73
CA GLY A 528 -8.75 38.84 -19.12
C GLY A 528 -7.68 39.25 -20.13
N ASP A 529 -6.97 40.33 -19.81
CA ASP A 529 -5.94 40.97 -20.63
C ASP A 529 -6.49 41.72 -21.85
N ALA A 530 -6.55 41.15 -23.05
CA ALA A 530 -6.85 41.89 -24.27
C ALA A 530 -7.97 41.23 -25.09
N GLY A 531 -9.20 41.69 -24.88
CA GLY A 531 -10.37 41.33 -25.67
C GLY A 531 -11.63 41.55 -24.86
N ASP A 532 -12.78 41.15 -25.40
CA ASP A 532 -14.04 41.21 -24.67
C ASP A 532 -14.18 39.94 -23.81
N ASP A 533 -13.70 39.96 -22.56
CA ASP A 533 -13.55 38.74 -21.76
C ASP A 533 -14.73 38.44 -20.83
N LEU A 534 -14.89 37.18 -20.46
CA LEU A 534 -15.82 36.73 -19.42
C LEU A 534 -15.05 36.11 -18.26
N LEU A 535 -15.16 36.71 -17.08
CA LEU A 535 -14.45 36.27 -15.88
C LEU A 535 -15.45 35.85 -14.81
N ARG A 536 -15.32 34.62 -14.31
CA ARG A 536 -16.04 34.11 -13.12
C ARG A 536 -15.01 33.53 -12.16
N GLY A 537 -14.88 34.12 -10.97
CA GLY A 537 -14.00 33.60 -9.93
C GLY A 537 -14.45 32.22 -9.47
N GLY A 538 -15.58 32.16 -8.78
CA GLY A 538 -16.16 30.88 -8.36
C GLY A 538 -16.26 30.84 -6.84
N LEU A 539 -16.02 29.68 -6.23
CA LEU A 539 -16.02 29.54 -4.78
C LEU A 539 -14.74 30.14 -4.18
N GLY A 540 -14.81 31.32 -3.57
CA GLY A 540 -13.68 31.96 -2.92
C GLY A 540 -13.83 33.47 -2.83
N ASN A 541 -12.73 34.16 -2.53
CA ASN A 541 -12.68 35.62 -2.61
C ASN A 541 -11.70 36.02 -3.71
N ASP A 542 -12.22 36.17 -4.92
CA ASP A 542 -11.38 36.20 -6.11
C ASP A 542 -10.98 37.61 -6.51
N GLY A 543 -9.83 37.74 -7.17
CA GLY A 543 -9.34 38.96 -7.77
C GLY A 543 -9.58 38.96 -9.27
N LEU A 544 -10.44 39.85 -9.76
CA LEU A 544 -10.81 39.91 -11.18
C LEU A 544 -10.30 41.20 -11.81
N ILE A 545 -9.54 41.08 -12.89
CA ILE A 545 -8.98 42.18 -13.68
C ILE A 545 -9.37 41.96 -15.15
N GLY A 546 -10.15 42.87 -15.73
CA GLY A 546 -10.55 42.77 -17.14
C GLY A 546 -9.37 43.06 -18.06
N ASP A 547 -8.82 44.28 -17.96
CA ASP A 547 -7.69 44.72 -18.76
C ASP A 547 -6.42 44.84 -17.88
N SER A 548 -5.40 44.02 -18.12
CA SER A 548 -4.11 44.24 -17.48
C SER A 548 -3.24 45.25 -18.24
N TYR A 549 -2.53 46.07 -17.48
CA TYR A 549 -1.51 47.01 -17.94
C TYR A 549 -0.19 46.30 -18.29
N SER A 550 -0.24 45.14 -18.97
CA SER A 550 0.98 44.46 -19.39
C SER A 550 1.71 45.36 -20.39
N ALA A 551 2.95 45.72 -20.10
CA ALA A 551 3.71 46.68 -20.90
C ALA A 551 4.00 46.20 -22.34
N ASP A 552 3.66 44.94 -22.63
CA ASP A 552 4.01 44.20 -23.83
C ASP A 552 2.85 44.10 -24.83
N PHE A 553 1.58 44.32 -24.40
CA PHE A 553 0.42 44.46 -25.27
C PHE A 553 -0.07 45.93 -25.24
N PRO A 554 0.04 46.70 -26.33
CA PRO A 554 -0.50 48.06 -26.35
C PRO A 554 -2.04 48.03 -26.33
N ALA A 555 -2.61 48.04 -25.11
CA ALA A 555 -4.01 48.27 -24.75
C ALA A 555 -5.00 48.29 -25.94
N ILE A 556 -5.38 47.11 -26.39
CA ILE A 556 -6.66 46.94 -27.07
C ILE A 556 -7.64 46.60 -25.94
N GLY A 557 -8.02 47.60 -25.14
CA GLY A 557 -8.97 47.35 -24.06
C GLY A 557 -10.29 46.84 -24.61
N GLY A 558 -10.91 45.88 -23.93
CA GLY A 558 -12.12 45.22 -24.40
C GLY A 558 -13.23 45.18 -23.35
N SER A 559 -14.44 44.85 -23.80
CA SER A 559 -15.67 44.98 -23.04
C SER A 559 -15.93 43.76 -22.18
N ASP A 560 -15.44 43.79 -20.95
CA ASP A 560 -15.42 42.62 -20.08
C ASP A 560 -16.74 42.40 -19.35
N THR A 561 -17.02 41.15 -19.01
CA THR A 561 -18.15 40.73 -18.19
C THR A 561 -17.66 39.97 -16.96
N PHE A 562 -17.82 40.59 -15.79
CA PHE A 562 -17.49 39.99 -14.49
C PHE A 562 -18.74 39.30 -13.93
N VAL A 563 -18.72 37.97 -13.85
CA VAL A 563 -19.87 37.14 -13.50
C VAL A 563 -19.92 36.95 -11.99
N LEU A 564 -21.09 37.20 -11.40
CA LEU A 564 -21.37 36.98 -9.98
C LEU A 564 -22.50 35.97 -9.82
N ALA A 565 -22.35 35.02 -8.89
CA ALA A 565 -23.41 34.14 -8.43
C ALA A 565 -23.52 34.11 -6.89
N PRO A 566 -24.69 33.74 -6.32
CA PRO A 566 -24.84 33.59 -4.88
C PRO A 566 -24.11 32.35 -4.33
N GLY A 567 -23.51 32.46 -3.14
CA GLY A 567 -22.84 31.35 -2.46
C GLY A 567 -21.42 31.08 -2.95
N GLU A 568 -20.89 31.96 -3.79
CA GLU A 568 -19.55 31.89 -4.37
C GLU A 568 -18.51 32.62 -3.50
N GLY A 569 -18.90 33.65 -2.75
CA GLY A 569 -17.99 34.36 -1.85
C GLY A 569 -17.94 35.85 -2.18
N THR A 570 -16.82 36.52 -1.91
CA THR A 570 -16.70 37.98 -2.10
C THR A 570 -15.54 38.35 -3.02
N ASP A 571 -15.88 38.62 -4.27
CA ASP A 571 -14.88 38.96 -5.29
C ASP A 571 -14.47 40.44 -5.20
N THR A 572 -13.30 40.74 -5.73
CA THR A 572 -12.79 42.09 -5.92
C THR A 572 -12.52 42.35 -7.39
N ILE A 573 -13.30 43.25 -7.99
CA ILE A 573 -13.09 43.71 -9.36
C ILE A 573 -12.21 44.96 -9.32
N PHE A 574 -11.05 44.90 -9.96
CA PHE A 574 -9.99 45.91 -9.77
C PHE A 574 -10.07 47.12 -10.69
N ASP A 575 -10.56 46.97 -11.92
CA ASP A 575 -10.39 47.94 -13.01
C ASP A 575 -11.67 48.28 -13.78
N PHE A 576 -12.84 47.86 -13.29
CA PHE A 576 -14.15 48.05 -13.94
C PHE A 576 -14.36 49.44 -14.58
N GLU A 577 -14.52 49.46 -15.90
CA GLU A 577 -14.78 50.63 -16.72
C GLU A 577 -16.28 50.82 -17.02
N ILE A 578 -16.90 51.79 -16.34
CA ILE A 578 -18.34 52.08 -16.46
C ILE A 578 -18.84 52.29 -17.91
N SER A 579 -18.00 52.79 -18.82
CA SER A 579 -18.40 53.04 -20.22
C SER A 579 -18.52 51.78 -21.06
N ARG A 580 -17.97 50.65 -20.61
CA ARG A 580 -17.67 49.52 -21.46
C ARG A 580 -18.10 48.21 -20.80
N ASP A 581 -17.62 47.93 -19.60
CA ASP A 581 -17.78 46.64 -18.93
C ASP A 581 -19.18 46.42 -18.36
N LEU A 582 -19.47 45.15 -18.09
CA LEU A 582 -20.71 44.64 -17.56
C LEU A 582 -20.48 43.73 -16.35
N ILE A 583 -21.51 43.63 -15.51
CA ILE A 583 -21.59 42.64 -14.44
C ILE A 583 -22.59 41.58 -14.86
N GLY A 584 -22.11 40.35 -15.00
CA GLY A 584 -22.91 39.17 -15.29
C GLY A 584 -23.62 38.67 -14.04
N LEU A 585 -24.89 38.31 -14.17
CA LEU A 585 -25.70 37.72 -13.10
C LEU A 585 -26.04 36.26 -13.46
N ALA A 586 -25.42 35.33 -12.74
CA ALA A 586 -25.60 33.89 -12.92
C ALA A 586 -26.55 33.27 -11.87
N ASP A 587 -26.87 31.99 -12.02
CA ASP A 587 -27.62 31.15 -11.06
C ASP A 587 -28.93 31.74 -10.54
N GLY A 588 -29.67 32.38 -11.46
CA GLY A 588 -31.01 32.93 -11.19
C GLY A 588 -30.99 34.29 -10.49
N LEU A 589 -29.84 34.92 -10.34
CA LEU A 589 -29.69 36.27 -9.84
C LEU A 589 -30.29 37.30 -10.83
N SER A 590 -30.91 38.35 -10.30
CA SER A 590 -31.44 39.45 -11.10
C SER A 590 -31.18 40.81 -10.44
N PHE A 591 -31.04 41.86 -11.25
CA PHE A 591 -30.67 43.19 -10.77
C PHE A 591 -31.56 43.71 -9.63
N ASN A 592 -32.87 43.43 -9.68
CA ASN A 592 -33.82 43.91 -8.67
C ASN A 592 -33.65 43.27 -7.29
N GLN A 593 -32.83 42.23 -7.17
CA GLN A 593 -32.53 41.57 -5.91
C GLN A 593 -31.24 42.11 -5.26
N LEU A 594 -30.45 42.90 -5.98
CA LEU A 594 -29.15 43.38 -5.52
C LEU A 594 -29.27 44.61 -4.63
N ILE A 595 -28.34 44.71 -3.69
CA ILE A 595 -28.12 45.87 -2.83
C ILE A 595 -26.76 46.46 -3.20
N VAL A 596 -26.76 47.57 -3.93
CA VAL A 596 -25.53 48.29 -4.29
C VAL A 596 -25.30 49.44 -3.31
N THR A 597 -24.21 49.39 -2.56
CA THR A 597 -23.86 50.39 -1.53
C THR A 597 -22.46 50.96 -1.77
N GLN A 598 -22.16 52.11 -1.16
CA GLN A 598 -20.85 52.73 -1.24
C GLN A 598 -20.03 52.39 0.02
N SER A 599 -18.81 51.90 -0.15
CA SER A 599 -17.82 51.72 0.92
C SER A 599 -16.50 52.39 0.53
N GLY A 600 -16.14 53.49 1.20
CA GLY A 600 -14.98 54.29 0.78
C GLY A 600 -15.12 54.76 -0.68
N ASN A 601 -14.12 54.46 -1.51
CA ASN A 601 -14.12 54.76 -2.95
C ASN A 601 -14.72 53.63 -3.82
N ASN A 602 -15.20 52.55 -3.21
CA ASN A 602 -15.62 51.34 -3.91
C ASN A 602 -17.15 51.19 -3.86
N ALA A 603 -17.71 50.59 -4.91
CA ALA A 603 -19.06 50.08 -4.87
C ALA A 603 -19.04 48.66 -4.27
N VAL A 604 -20.04 48.32 -3.47
CA VAL A 604 -20.21 46.99 -2.88
C VAL A 604 -21.57 46.46 -3.32
N ILE A 605 -21.56 45.29 -3.95
CA ILE A 605 -22.74 44.61 -4.47
C ILE A 605 -23.05 43.46 -3.52
N GLY A 606 -24.24 43.47 -2.92
CA GLY A 606 -24.70 42.41 -2.02
C GLY A 606 -26.02 41.79 -2.48
N PHE A 607 -26.27 40.57 -2.01
CA PHE A 607 -27.51 39.84 -2.18
C PHE A 607 -27.89 39.16 -0.85
N ASN A 608 -29.08 39.45 -0.32
CA ASN A 608 -29.46 39.08 1.05
C ASN A 608 -28.44 39.56 2.11
N ASP A 609 -27.85 38.64 2.86
CA ASP A 609 -26.84 38.90 3.89
C ASP A 609 -25.40 38.69 3.38
N GLU A 610 -25.22 38.36 2.10
CA GLU A 610 -23.95 38.09 1.43
C GLU A 610 -23.45 39.31 0.66
N THR A 611 -22.14 39.53 0.68
CA THR A 611 -21.47 40.47 -0.23
C THR A 611 -20.94 39.66 -1.41
N LEU A 612 -21.38 39.97 -2.61
CA LEU A 612 -20.96 39.26 -3.82
C LEU A 612 -19.67 39.85 -4.39
N ALA A 613 -19.56 41.18 -4.44
CA ALA A 613 -18.39 41.83 -5.02
C ALA A 613 -18.09 43.21 -4.45
N ILE A 614 -16.81 43.56 -4.45
CA ILE A 614 -16.26 44.89 -4.24
C ILE A 614 -15.71 45.41 -5.56
N VAL A 615 -16.32 46.46 -6.12
CA VAL A 615 -15.87 47.09 -7.36
C VAL A 615 -15.00 48.30 -7.02
N ASN A 616 -13.69 48.16 -7.22
CA ASN A 616 -12.69 49.14 -6.80
C ASN A 616 -12.80 50.45 -7.59
N GLY A 617 -12.76 51.58 -6.88
CA GLY A 617 -12.73 52.91 -7.51
C GLY A 617 -14.02 53.35 -8.23
N VAL A 618 -15.08 52.53 -8.21
CA VAL A 618 -16.37 52.81 -8.84
C VAL A 618 -17.37 53.41 -7.84
N ALA A 619 -18.13 54.41 -8.28
CA ALA A 619 -19.21 54.97 -7.48
C ALA A 619 -20.45 54.04 -7.53
N ALA A 620 -21.02 53.70 -6.39
CA ALA A 620 -22.24 52.87 -6.32
C ALA A 620 -23.39 53.43 -7.18
N SER A 621 -23.50 54.76 -7.30
CA SER A 621 -24.53 55.41 -8.12
C SER A 621 -24.35 55.27 -9.64
N SER A 622 -23.19 54.81 -10.12
CA SER A 622 -22.95 54.58 -11.55
C SER A 622 -23.26 53.15 -12.00
N LEU A 623 -23.47 52.21 -11.07
CA LEU A 623 -23.89 50.84 -11.38
C LEU A 623 -25.43 50.75 -11.46
N SER A 624 -26.01 51.30 -12.54
CA SER A 624 -27.44 51.13 -12.86
C SER A 624 -27.70 49.80 -13.58
N GLU A 625 -28.97 49.39 -13.69
CA GLU A 625 -29.42 48.16 -14.38
C GLU A 625 -28.75 47.93 -15.75
N SER A 626 -28.46 48.99 -16.50
CA SER A 626 -27.76 48.91 -17.80
C SER A 626 -26.29 48.47 -17.75
N ARG A 627 -25.72 48.31 -16.55
CA ARG A 627 -24.38 47.74 -16.32
C ARG A 627 -24.45 46.26 -15.90
N PHE A 628 -25.65 45.68 -15.88
CA PHE A 628 -25.85 44.28 -15.55
C PHE A 628 -26.43 43.54 -16.74
N THR A 629 -26.01 42.30 -16.91
CA THR A 629 -26.57 41.37 -17.91
C THR A 629 -26.86 40.02 -17.26
N LEU A 630 -27.79 39.27 -17.83
CA LEU A 630 -27.96 37.86 -17.47
C LEU A 630 -26.96 37.05 -18.28
N VAL A 631 -26.39 36.02 -17.65
CA VAL A 631 -25.43 35.09 -18.28
C VAL A 631 -26.02 33.69 -18.28
#